data_AF-A0A524FEA8-F1
#
_entry.id   AF-A0A524FEA8-F1
#
_cell.length_a   1.000
_cell.length_b   1.000
_cell.length_c   1.000
_cell.angle_alpha   90.00
_cell.angle_beta   90.00
_cell.angle_gamma   90.00
#
_symmetry.space_group_name_H-M   'P 1'
#
loop_
_entity.id
_entity.type
_entity.pdbx_description
1 polymer ?
#
loop_
_entity_poly.entity_id
_entity_poly.type
_entity_poly.pdbx_seq_one_letter_code
_entity_poly.pdbx_strand_id
1 'polypeptide(L)'
;MPVSDILTFPHFWVMLIGIALLALSIIVVTIHKPEKWFLFHKTFAVAGVILTLIGLLVLMGLNLILIHAIFGLVVIVWLIGEILGGYVASKKQDKNMRKMHILAGRIVFLIAIIVLIFGILAFI
;
A
#
# COMPACT_ATOMS: atom_id res chain seq x y z
N MET A 1 -16.80 -14.06 -14.13
CA MET A 1 -17.41 -14.22 -12.79
C MET A 1 -18.26 -12.98 -12.56
N PRO A 2 -19.50 -13.07 -12.04
CA PRO A 2 -20.26 -11.86 -11.71
C PRO A 2 -19.49 -10.98 -10.71
N VAL A 3 -19.67 -9.65 -10.79
CA VAL A 3 -19.02 -8.67 -9.90
C VAL A 3 -19.25 -8.98 -8.41
N SER A 4 -20.36 -9.65 -8.08
CA SER A 4 -20.64 -10.15 -6.73
C SER A 4 -19.55 -11.05 -6.18
N ASP A 5 -18.84 -11.79 -7.04
CA ASP A 5 -17.83 -12.76 -6.61
C ASP A 5 -16.60 -12.03 -6.03
N ILE A 6 -16.21 -10.87 -6.58
CA ILE A 6 -15.14 -10.01 -6.02
C ILE A 6 -15.39 -9.72 -4.55
N LEU A 7 -16.63 -9.41 -4.19
CA LEU A 7 -17.02 -9.06 -2.82
C LEU A 7 -16.99 -10.26 -1.88
N THR A 8 -16.88 -11.49 -2.39
CA THR A 8 -16.72 -12.70 -1.58
C THR A 8 -15.25 -13.11 -1.40
N PHE A 9 -14.32 -12.53 -2.18
CA PHE A 9 -12.90 -12.86 -2.08
C PHE A 9 -12.23 -12.10 -0.92
N PRO A 10 -11.70 -12.80 0.11
CA PRO A 10 -11.04 -12.15 1.23
C PRO A 10 -9.84 -11.29 0.80
N HIS A 11 -9.10 -11.74 -0.23
CA HIS A 11 -7.98 -10.98 -0.81
C HIS A 11 -8.39 -9.55 -1.19
N PHE A 12 -9.54 -9.38 -1.86
CA PHE A 12 -10.00 -8.06 -2.30
C PHE A 12 -10.18 -7.10 -1.12
N TRP A 13 -10.89 -7.53 -0.08
CA TRP A 13 -11.15 -6.70 1.11
C TRP A 13 -9.88 -6.37 1.87
N VAL A 14 -8.99 -7.35 2.05
CA VAL A 14 -7.72 -7.15 2.75
C VAL A 14 -6.84 -6.15 2.01
N MET A 15 -6.76 -6.24 0.68
CA MET A 15 -6.01 -5.29 -0.15
C MET A 15 -6.64 -3.90 -0.14
N LEU A 16 -7.98 -3.81 -0.24
CA LEU A 16 -8.70 -2.54 -0.19
C LEU A 16 -8.49 -1.80 1.13
N ILE A 17 -8.62 -2.50 2.27
CA ILE A 17 -8.37 -1.94 3.60
C ILE A 17 -6.90 -1.55 3.73
N GLY A 18 -5.96 -2.40 3.28
CA GLY A 18 -4.53 -2.09 3.28
C GLY A 18 -4.22 -0.79 2.53
N ILE A 19 -4.74 -0.63 1.32
CA ILE A 19 -4.59 0.59 0.51
C ILE A 19 -5.27 1.79 1.17
N ALA A 20 -6.44 1.62 1.78
CA ALA A 20 -7.11 2.69 2.52
C ALA A 20 -6.29 3.17 3.73
N LEU A 21 -5.64 2.27 4.47
CA LEU A 21 -4.72 2.64 5.55
C LEU A 21 -3.48 3.39 5.02
N LEU A 22 -2.91 2.97 3.88
CA LEU A 22 -1.83 3.71 3.24
C LEU A 22 -2.28 5.12 2.80
N ALA A 23 -3.50 5.25 2.29
CA ALA A 23 -4.08 6.54 1.94
C ALA A 23 -4.23 7.44 3.18
N LEU A 24 -4.78 6.91 4.28
CA LEU A 24 -4.88 7.63 5.56
C LEU A 24 -3.51 8.05 6.09
N SER A 25 -2.49 7.19 5.95
CA SER A 25 -1.11 7.50 6.31
C SER A 25 -0.57 8.72 5.56
N ILE A 26 -0.85 8.85 4.26
CA ILE A 26 -0.45 9.99 3.43
C ILE A 26 -1.27 11.25 3.78
N ILE A 27 -2.58 11.09 4.01
CA ILE A 27 -3.47 12.19 4.39
C ILE A 27 -3.02 12.82 5.72
N VAL A 28 -2.69 12.01 6.73
CA VAL A 28 -2.20 12.49 8.03
C VAL A 28 -0.94 13.36 7.87
N VAL A 29 0.00 12.95 7.01
CA VAL A 29 1.19 13.76 6.71
C VAL A 29 0.80 15.05 6.01
N THR A 30 -0.15 15.01 5.08
CA THR A 30 -0.56 16.20 4.32
C THR A 30 -1.20 17.26 5.22
N ILE A 31 -2.06 16.84 6.15
CA ILE A 31 -2.78 17.74 7.06
C ILE A 31 -1.87 18.30 8.16
N HIS A 32 -0.76 17.63 8.50
CA HIS A 32 0.18 18.01 9.58
C HIS A 32 -0.49 18.30 10.95
N LYS A 33 -1.69 17.75 11.17
CA LYS A 33 -2.45 17.79 12.42
C LYS A 33 -2.93 16.37 12.67
N PRO A 34 -2.90 15.81 13.90
CA PRO A 34 -2.65 16.41 15.22
C PRO A 34 -1.17 16.35 15.67
N GLU A 35 -0.85 16.78 16.90
CA GLU A 35 0.51 16.78 17.50
C GLU A 35 1.31 15.47 17.28
N LYS A 36 0.61 14.34 17.19
CA LYS A 36 1.18 13.00 16.99
C LYS A 36 1.10 12.51 15.53
N TRP A 37 1.00 13.41 14.55
CA TRP A 37 0.86 13.06 13.13
C TRP A 37 1.89 12.04 12.66
N PHE A 38 3.15 12.16 13.12
CA PHE A 38 4.22 11.24 12.72
C PHE A 38 3.97 9.81 13.23
N LEU A 39 3.46 9.68 14.46
CA LEU A 39 3.07 8.39 15.04
C LEU A 39 1.90 7.77 14.26
N PHE A 40 0.88 8.57 13.94
CA PHE A 40 -0.27 8.11 13.16
C PHE A 40 0.13 7.70 11.74
N HIS A 41 0.94 8.51 11.04
CA HIS A 41 1.51 8.17 9.74
C HIS A 41 2.21 6.82 9.78
N LYS A 42 3.13 6.63 10.74
CA LYS A 42 3.86 5.36 10.92
C LYS A 42 2.92 4.19 11.21
N THR A 43 1.95 4.38 12.10
CA THR A 43 1.01 3.32 12.50
C THR A 43 0.16 2.88 11.32
N PHE A 44 -0.44 3.82 10.59
CA PHE A 44 -1.25 3.51 9.40
C PHE A 44 -0.41 2.94 8.26
N ALA A 45 0.82 3.43 8.06
CA ALA A 45 1.73 2.89 7.04
C ALA A 45 2.07 1.42 7.35
N VAL A 46 2.53 1.13 8.56
CA VAL A 46 2.91 -0.23 8.98
C VAL A 46 1.70 -1.16 8.92
N ALA A 47 0.55 -0.75 9.44
CA ALA A 47 -0.68 -1.55 9.40
C ALA A 47 -1.13 -1.81 7.95
N GLY A 48 -1.07 -0.80 7.08
CA GLY A 48 -1.34 -0.94 5.65
C GLY A 48 -0.43 -1.95 4.96
N VAL A 49 0.88 -1.88 5.21
CA VAL A 49 1.86 -2.84 4.66
C VAL A 49 1.66 -4.26 5.21
N ILE A 50 1.34 -4.41 6.50
CA ILE A 50 1.03 -5.73 7.09
C ILE A 50 -0.21 -6.32 6.42
N LEU A 51 -1.28 -5.52 6.22
CA LEU A 51 -2.48 -6.00 5.55
C LEU A 51 -2.21 -6.37 4.08
N THR A 52 -1.42 -5.60 3.33
CA THR A 52 -1.09 -5.98 1.95
C THR A 52 -0.27 -7.27 1.88
N LEU A 53 0.62 -7.52 2.86
CA LEU A 53 1.32 -8.80 3.00
C LEU A 53 0.38 -9.95 3.34
N ILE A 54 -0.56 -9.75 4.28
CA ILE A 54 -1.59 -10.75 4.57
C ILE A 54 -2.43 -11.02 3.32
N GLY A 55 -2.78 -9.98 2.56
CA GLY A 55 -3.49 -10.07 1.28
C GLY A 55 -2.79 -11.03 0.31
N LEU A 56 -1.46 -10.94 0.20
CA LEU A 56 -0.66 -11.85 -0.62
C LEU A 56 -0.73 -13.30 -0.15
N LEU A 57 -0.85 -13.55 1.15
CA LEU A 57 -1.01 -14.90 1.70
C LEU A 57 -2.42 -15.47 1.49
N VAL A 58 -3.46 -14.63 1.57
CA VAL A 58 -4.86 -15.03 1.33
C VAL A 58 -5.24 -15.04 -0.16
N LEU A 59 -4.25 -15.07 -1.07
CA LEU A 59 -4.49 -15.17 -2.51
C LEU A 59 -5.23 -16.46 -2.91
N MET A 60 -5.18 -17.51 -2.07
CA MET A 60 -6.08 -18.68 -2.05
C MET A 60 -6.56 -19.18 -3.43
N GLY A 61 -5.61 -19.51 -4.32
CA GLY A 61 -5.92 -20.17 -5.59
C GLY A 61 -6.49 -19.27 -6.69
N LEU A 62 -6.43 -17.94 -6.54
CA LEU A 62 -6.78 -17.01 -7.60
C LEU A 62 -5.82 -17.14 -8.80
N ASN A 63 -6.38 -17.43 -9.97
CA ASN A 63 -5.69 -17.27 -11.25
C ASN A 63 -5.59 -15.77 -11.56
N LEU A 64 -4.52 -15.14 -11.08
CA LEU A 64 -4.25 -13.75 -11.39
C LEU A 64 -3.81 -13.59 -12.84
N ILE A 65 -4.23 -12.50 -13.47
CA ILE A 65 -3.57 -12.05 -14.71
C ILE A 65 -2.10 -11.76 -14.36
N LEU A 66 -1.19 -12.34 -15.14
CA LEU A 66 0.27 -12.27 -14.89
C LEU A 66 0.75 -10.83 -14.63
N ILE A 67 0.21 -9.86 -15.36
CA ILE A 67 0.55 -8.44 -15.20
C ILE A 67 0.16 -7.91 -13.81
N HIS A 68 -1.05 -8.21 -13.32
CA HIS A 68 -1.50 -7.78 -12.00
C HIS A 68 -0.63 -8.41 -10.90
N ALA A 69 -0.28 -9.68 -11.03
CA ALA A 69 0.58 -10.38 -10.08
C ALA A 69 1.99 -9.75 -10.00
N ILE A 70 2.62 -9.47 -11.15
CA ILE A 70 3.95 -8.87 -11.20
C ILE A 70 3.94 -7.47 -10.58
N PHE A 71 3.02 -6.59 -11.00
CA PHE A 71 2.94 -5.25 -10.45
C PHE A 71 2.58 -5.24 -8.96
N GLY A 72 1.69 -6.13 -8.52
CA GLY A 72 1.34 -6.29 -7.10
C GLY A 72 2.55 -6.67 -6.25
N LEU A 73 3.36 -7.64 -6.71
CA LEU A 73 4.58 -8.03 -6.01
C LEU A 73 5.61 -6.89 -5.97
N VAL A 74 5.81 -6.18 -7.08
CA VAL A 74 6.72 -5.02 -7.15
C VAL A 74 6.27 -3.94 -6.17
N VAL A 75 4.98 -3.63 -6.10
CA VAL A 75 4.43 -2.66 -5.14
C VAL A 75 4.70 -3.10 -3.70
N ILE A 76 4.48 -4.37 -3.36
CA ILE A 76 4.70 -4.86 -2.00
C ILE A 76 6.17 -4.76 -1.60
N VAL A 77 7.09 -5.20 -2.47
CA VAL A 77 8.53 -5.10 -2.22
C VAL A 77 8.95 -3.64 -2.05
N TRP A 78 8.44 -2.75 -2.89
CA TRP A 78 8.72 -1.32 -2.80
C TRP A 78 8.15 -0.71 -1.52
N LEU A 79 6.92 -1.05 -1.12
CA LEU A 79 6.33 -0.59 0.15
C LEU A 79 7.16 -1.01 1.37
N ILE A 80 7.71 -2.23 1.38
CA ILE A 80 8.66 -2.66 2.43
C ILE A 80 9.91 -1.77 2.41
N GLY A 81 10.46 -1.51 1.22
CA GLY A 81 11.57 -0.58 1.02
C GLY A 81 11.27 0.83 1.56
N GLU A 82 10.06 1.35 1.35
CA GLU A 82 9.63 2.66 1.86
C GLU A 82 9.53 2.70 3.38
N ILE A 83 9.08 1.63 4.03
CA ILE A 83 9.07 1.55 5.51
C ILE A 83 10.50 1.63 6.06
N LEU A 84 11.43 0.85 5.47
CA LEU A 84 12.84 0.86 5.86
C LEU A 84 13.51 2.20 5.56
N GLY A 85 13.25 2.75 4.37
CA GLY A 85 13.74 4.06 3.93
C GLY A 85 13.24 5.20 4.82
N GLY A 86 11.95 5.19 5.17
CA GLY A 86 11.34 6.14 6.10
C GLY A 86 11.96 6.07 7.50
N TYR A 87 12.23 4.85 8.00
CA TYR A 87 12.94 4.66 9.26
C TYR A 87 14.35 5.27 9.22
N VAL A 88 15.15 4.95 8.19
CA VAL A 88 16.51 5.48 8.04
C VAL A 88 16.51 7.00 7.86
N ALA A 89 15.61 7.54 7.02
CA ALA A 89 15.48 8.97 6.77
C ALA A 89 15.10 9.75 8.05
N SER A 90 14.23 9.16 8.88
CA SER A 90 13.86 9.76 10.18
C SER A 90 15.04 9.79 11.16
N LYS A 91 15.84 8.72 11.22
CA LYS A 91 16.98 8.60 12.13
C LYS A 91 18.15 9.50 11.74
N LYS A 92 18.45 9.61 10.43
CA LYS A 92 19.54 10.46 9.93
C LYS A 92 19.18 11.94 9.84
N GLN A 93 17.88 12.28 9.94
CA GLN A 93 17.36 13.64 9.72
C GLN A 93 17.77 14.27 8.37
N ASP A 94 18.11 13.44 7.37
CA ASP A 94 18.55 13.88 6.06
C ASP A 94 17.36 14.42 5.25
N LYS A 95 17.45 15.69 4.84
CA LYS A 95 16.40 16.38 4.07
C LYS A 95 16.21 15.77 2.69
N ASN A 96 17.28 15.32 2.03
CA ASN A 96 17.21 14.73 0.70
C ASN A 96 16.58 13.34 0.77
N MET A 97 16.98 12.51 1.75
CA MET A 97 16.34 11.21 1.96
C MET A 97 14.85 11.35 2.26
N ARG A 98 14.46 12.35 3.05
CA ARG A 98 13.05 12.63 3.32
C ARG A 98 12.28 13.02 2.06
N LYS A 99 12.84 13.88 1.21
CA LYS A 99 12.23 14.25 -0.08
C LYS A 99 12.06 13.03 -0.99
N MET A 100 13.08 12.18 -1.08
CA MET A 100 13.01 10.95 -1.87
C MET A 100 11.95 9.99 -1.33
N HIS A 101 11.88 9.78 -0.01
CA HIS A 101 10.86 8.96 0.62
C HIS A 101 9.44 9.47 0.33
N ILE A 102 9.21 10.79 0.42
CA ILE A 102 7.91 11.37 0.09
C ILE A 102 7.55 11.15 -1.39
N LEU A 103 8.50 11.36 -2.31
CA LEU A 103 8.26 11.18 -3.74
C LEU A 103 8.02 9.70 -4.08
N ALA A 104 8.89 8.81 -3.62
CA ALA A 104 8.80 7.38 -3.86
C ALA A 104 7.53 6.78 -3.22
N GLY A 105 7.19 7.19 -1.99
CA GLY A 105 5.93 6.85 -1.32
C GLY A 105 4.67 7.23 -2.13
N ARG A 106 4.67 8.41 -2.77
CA ARG A 106 3.57 8.82 -3.66
C ARG A 106 3.50 7.99 -4.93
N ILE A 107 4.64 7.71 -5.56
CA ILE A 107 4.71 6.91 -6.78
C ILE A 107 4.22 5.49 -6.50
N VAL A 108 4.74 4.82 -5.46
CA VAL A 108 4.34 3.45 -5.14
C VAL A 108 2.86 3.37 -4.77
N PHE A 109 2.31 4.38 -4.08
CA PHE A 109 0.88 4.44 -3.77
C PHE A 109 0.01 4.58 -5.03
N LEU A 110 0.41 5.42 -5.99
CA LEU A 110 -0.30 5.54 -7.27
C LEU A 110 -0.27 4.21 -8.05
N ILE A 111 0.88 3.53 -8.08
CA ILE A 111 1.00 2.20 -8.70
C ILE A 111 0.10 1.19 -7.97
N ALA A 112 0.04 1.22 -6.63
CA ALA A 112 -0.84 0.36 -5.86
C ALA A 112 -2.32 0.55 -6.21
N ILE A 113 -2.77 1.79 -6.43
CA ILE A 113 -4.13 2.09 -6.91
C ILE A 113 -4.35 1.50 -8.31
N ILE A 114 -3.39 1.66 -9.23
CA ILE A 114 -3.48 1.09 -10.58
C ILE A 114 -3.59 -0.44 -10.51
N VAL A 115 -2.78 -1.09 -9.66
CA VAL A 115 -2.84 -2.54 -9.45
C VAL A 115 -4.21 -2.96 -8.92
N LEU A 116 -4.78 -2.24 -7.95
CA LEU A 116 -6.12 -2.51 -7.43
C LEU A 116 -7.18 -2.40 -8.54
N ILE A 117 -7.10 -1.36 -9.39
CA ILE A 117 -8.01 -1.19 -10.53
C ILE A 117 -7.87 -2.35 -11.52
N PHE A 118 -6.65 -2.74 -11.90
CA PHE A 118 -6.42 -3.92 -12.74
C PHE A 118 -6.96 -5.21 -12.10
N GLY A 119 -6.84 -5.33 -10.78
CA GLY A 119 -7.42 -6.42 -10.01
C GLY A 119 -8.94 -6.46 -10.17
N ILE A 120 -9.62 -5.32 -10.05
CA ILE A 120 -11.08 -5.23 -10.23
C ILE A 120 -11.49 -5.53 -11.69
N LEU A 121 -10.80 -4.91 -12.66
CA LEU A 121 -11.08 -5.09 -14.09
C LEU A 121 -10.89 -6.53 -14.56
N ALA A 122 -10.03 -7.32 -13.92
CA ALA A 122 -9.82 -8.73 -14.26
C ALA A 122 -11.06 -9.62 -14.00
N PHE A 123 -12.03 -9.15 -13.22
CA PHE A 123 -13.24 -9.89 -12.85
C PHE A 123 -14.53 -9.33 -13.48
N ILE A 124 -14.44 -8.21 -14.21
CA ILE A 124 -15.55 -7.64 -15.00
C ILE A 124 -15.50 -8.26 -16.39
#